data_AF-D6WTA8-F1
#
_entry.id   AF-D6WTA8-F1
#
_cell.length_a   1.000
_cell.length_b   1.000
_cell.length_c   1.000
_cell.angle_alpha   90.00
_cell.angle_beta   90.00
_cell.angle_gamma   90.00
#
_symmetry.space_group_name_H-M   'P 1'
#
loop_
_entity.id
_entity.type
_entity.pdbx_description
1 polymer ?
#
loop_
_entity_poly.entity_id
_entity_poly.type
_entity_poly.pdbx_seq_one_letter_code
_entity_poly.pdbx_strand_id
1 'polypeptide(L)'
;MDQKCKELILSSGEPLIFRNYVNWGLVKWKLDDWSNLLKNEELVFRCGKKAFTQEPQWERATRIKKTTFKEFISFTESDNNSWMYFDYKYLKDWFKNTKELKKEVNWSLFGFPELSSEDSTIWIGSAGAHTPCHIDTYGCNIVVQIHGRKQWILFPPDENLKPTRIPYEESSIYSKLNFFSPMITDFDGICELRVVLEPGDALFVPHKWWHYVENLDTAISINVWLPLPEDHEERFREALVQFFITQVTQNLDLETKKAILNPNSDQACSPKFLQIFINNFYRKLGTLLWMHL
;
A
#
# COMPACT_ATOMS: atom_id res chain seq x y z
N MET A 1 -18.56 22.22 1.54
CA MET A 1 -17.08 22.25 1.49
C MET A 1 -16.59 20.94 0.90
N ASP A 2 -17.17 19.84 1.35
CA ASP A 2 -16.85 18.46 0.99
C ASP A 2 -16.98 18.14 -0.52
N GLN A 3 -18.01 18.69 -1.18
CA GLN A 3 -18.17 18.52 -2.64
C GLN A 3 -17.00 19.10 -3.45
N LYS A 4 -16.48 20.27 -3.05
CA LYS A 4 -15.31 20.88 -3.70
C LYS A 4 -14.03 20.07 -3.45
N CYS A 5 -13.92 19.44 -2.27
CA CYS A 5 -12.80 18.57 -1.95
C CYS A 5 -12.81 17.32 -2.84
N LYS A 6 -13.98 16.69 -3.01
CA LYS A 6 -14.17 15.57 -3.94
C LYS A 6 -13.78 15.94 -5.37
N GLU A 7 -14.30 17.06 -5.86
CA GLU A 7 -13.99 17.56 -7.22
C GLU A 7 -12.50 17.82 -7.40
N LEU A 8 -11.84 18.45 -6.42
CA LEU A 8 -10.41 18.69 -6.44
C LEU A 8 -9.62 17.37 -6.51
N ILE A 9 -9.97 16.39 -5.67
CA ILE A 9 -9.32 15.07 -5.63
C ILE A 9 -9.49 14.34 -6.97
N LEU A 10 -10.72 14.26 -7.48
CA LEU A 10 -11.02 13.50 -8.70
C LEU A 10 -10.51 14.17 -9.99
N SER A 11 -10.25 15.48 -9.97
CA SER A 11 -9.70 16.21 -11.12
C SER A 11 -8.18 16.40 -11.06
N SER A 12 -7.54 16.13 -9.92
CA SER A 12 -6.11 16.35 -9.76
C SER A 12 -5.28 15.24 -10.40
N GLY A 13 -4.41 15.62 -11.32
CA GLY A 13 -3.35 14.77 -11.86
C GLY A 13 -2.08 14.75 -10.99
N GLU A 14 -2.04 15.53 -9.91
CA GLU A 14 -0.87 15.72 -9.04
C GLU A 14 -1.21 15.44 -7.56
N PRO A 15 -0.22 15.06 -6.72
CA PRO A 15 -0.43 14.81 -5.30
C PRO A 15 -0.94 16.06 -4.59
N LEU A 16 -1.89 15.86 -3.68
CA LEU A 16 -2.44 16.94 -2.87
C LEU A 16 -2.20 16.64 -1.40
N ILE A 17 -1.75 17.66 -0.66
CA ILE A 17 -1.62 17.56 0.79
C ILE A 17 -2.63 18.43 1.52
N PHE A 18 -3.33 17.81 2.46
CA PHE A 18 -4.27 18.44 3.36
C PHE A 18 -3.63 18.53 4.74
N ARG A 19 -3.03 19.68 5.06
CA ARG A 19 -2.31 19.89 6.32
C ARG A 19 -3.26 20.09 7.50
N ASN A 20 -3.07 19.31 8.56
CA ASN A 20 -3.87 19.38 9.80
C ASN A 20 -5.39 19.45 9.52
N TYR A 21 -5.83 18.69 8.52
CA TYR A 21 -7.20 18.75 8.02
C TYR A 21 -8.10 17.71 8.67
N VAL A 22 -7.53 16.57 9.05
CA VAL A 22 -8.28 15.45 9.62
C VAL A 22 -8.41 15.62 11.13
N ASN A 23 -9.67 15.62 11.60
CA ASN A 23 -10.03 15.84 13.00
C ASN A 23 -10.56 14.59 13.71
N TRP A 24 -10.28 13.40 13.17
CA TRP A 24 -10.65 12.13 13.80
C TRP A 24 -10.07 12.02 15.20
N GLY A 25 -10.82 11.46 16.16
CA GLY A 25 -10.35 11.26 17.53
C GLY A 25 -9.09 10.41 17.60
N LEU A 26 -8.91 9.49 16.64
CA LEU A 26 -7.71 8.64 16.50
C LEU A 26 -6.41 9.45 16.38
N VAL A 27 -6.44 10.65 15.78
CA VAL A 27 -5.25 11.50 15.63
C VAL A 27 -4.69 11.94 16.99
N LYS A 28 -5.53 11.93 18.03
CA LYS A 28 -5.15 12.30 19.40
C LYS A 28 -4.66 11.12 20.23
N TRP A 29 -4.78 9.89 19.71
CA TRP A 29 -4.41 8.69 20.45
C TRP A 29 -2.91 8.56 20.60
N LYS A 30 -2.49 8.17 21.80
CA LYS A 30 -1.13 7.77 22.13
C LYS A 30 -0.96 6.26 21.91
N LEU A 31 0.29 5.80 21.86
CA LEU A 31 0.60 4.38 21.72
C LEU A 31 -0.02 3.53 22.84
N ASP A 32 -0.17 4.07 24.05
CA ASP A 32 -0.87 3.40 25.15
C ASP A 32 -2.35 3.17 24.86
N ASP A 33 -3.03 4.11 24.21
CA ASP A 33 -4.44 3.96 23.82
C ASP A 33 -4.58 2.81 22.81
N TRP A 34 -3.68 2.73 21.84
CA TRP A 34 -3.58 1.62 20.89
C TRP A 34 -3.27 0.30 21.59
N SER A 35 -2.33 0.29 22.54
CA SER A 35 -2.01 -0.91 23.32
C SER A 35 -3.21 -1.40 24.13
N ASN A 36 -3.99 -0.49 24.72
CA ASN A 36 -5.20 -0.82 25.48
C ASN A 36 -6.33 -1.32 24.59
N LEU A 37 -6.45 -0.79 23.37
CA LEU A 37 -7.41 -1.25 22.37
C LEU A 37 -7.11 -2.67 21.92
N LEU A 38 -5.85 -2.95 21.60
CA LEU A 38 -5.42 -4.22 21.00
C LEU A 38 -5.07 -5.30 22.03
N LYS A 39 -4.82 -4.93 23.28
CA LYS A 39 -4.59 -5.86 24.39
C LYS A 39 -3.54 -6.93 24.03
N ASN A 40 -3.99 -8.18 23.93
CA ASN A 40 -3.15 -9.35 23.64
C ASN A 40 -3.38 -9.90 22.22
N GLU A 41 -4.05 -9.15 21.34
CA GLU A 41 -4.21 -9.54 19.94
C GLU A 41 -2.83 -9.66 19.28
N GLU A 42 -2.58 -10.78 18.62
CA GLU A 42 -1.35 -11.00 17.88
C GLU A 42 -1.44 -10.35 16.49
N LEU A 43 -0.51 -9.44 16.22
CA LEU A 43 -0.33 -8.80 14.93
C LEU A 43 0.82 -9.49 14.17
N VAL A 44 0.74 -9.48 12.84
CA VAL A 44 1.70 -10.15 11.95
C VAL A 44 2.57 -9.11 11.26
N PHE A 45 3.78 -8.90 11.79
CA PHE A 45 4.72 -7.91 11.29
C PHE A 45 5.72 -8.52 10.31
N ARG A 46 5.99 -7.83 9.22
CA ARG A 46 7.21 -7.98 8.42
C ARG A 46 8.37 -7.34 9.16
N CYS A 47 9.55 -7.96 9.08
CA CYS A 47 10.75 -7.52 9.75
C CYS A 47 11.89 -7.37 8.76
N GLY A 48 12.46 -6.16 8.68
CA GLY A 48 13.65 -5.87 7.90
C GLY A 48 14.74 -5.21 8.76
N LYS A 49 15.81 -4.81 8.11
CA LYS A 49 17.02 -4.25 8.71
C LYS A 49 17.10 -2.75 8.48
N LYS A 50 17.64 -2.04 9.46
CA LYS A 50 18.06 -0.63 9.37
C LYS A 50 19.54 -0.54 8.95
N ALA A 51 19.92 -1.30 7.93
CA ALA A 51 21.30 -1.39 7.46
C ALA A 51 21.33 -1.48 5.95
N PHE A 52 22.47 -1.10 5.35
CA PHE A 52 22.66 -1.11 3.91
C PHE A 52 22.24 -2.44 3.28
N THR A 53 21.44 -2.36 2.21
CA THR A 53 21.11 -3.51 1.37
C THR A 53 21.40 -3.20 -0.09
N GLN A 54 21.86 -4.21 -0.83
CA GLN A 54 22.13 -4.05 -2.26
C GLN A 54 20.86 -3.86 -3.08
N GLU A 55 19.78 -4.52 -2.66
CA GLU A 55 18.46 -4.42 -3.27
C GLU A 55 17.45 -3.88 -2.25
N PRO A 56 16.30 -3.34 -2.72
CA PRO A 56 15.19 -3.03 -1.83
C PRO A 56 14.82 -4.23 -0.95
N GLN A 57 14.38 -3.96 0.28
CA GLN A 57 13.91 -5.01 1.18
C GLN A 57 12.50 -5.45 0.76
N TRP A 58 12.43 -6.32 -0.25
CA TRP A 58 11.21 -6.87 -0.81
C TRP A 58 10.34 -7.50 0.26
N GLU A 59 9.04 -7.26 0.20
CA GLU A 59 8.08 -7.61 1.24
C GLU A 59 8.12 -9.10 1.55
N ARG A 60 8.22 -9.95 0.52
CA ARG A 60 8.35 -11.40 0.70
C ARG A 60 9.72 -11.88 1.18
N ALA A 61 10.77 -11.11 0.97
CA ALA A 61 12.11 -11.44 1.45
C ALA A 61 12.29 -11.11 2.95
N THR A 62 11.35 -10.36 3.53
CA THR A 62 11.36 -10.02 4.95
C THR A 62 10.88 -11.16 5.83
N ARG A 63 11.37 -11.22 7.07
CA ARG A 63 10.93 -12.23 8.03
C ARG A 63 9.59 -11.84 8.62
N ILE A 64 8.71 -12.80 8.82
CA ILE A 64 7.45 -12.58 9.54
C ILE A 64 7.64 -12.85 11.03
N LYS A 65 7.16 -11.95 11.87
CA LYS A 65 7.06 -12.14 13.32
C LYS A 65 5.64 -11.84 13.78
N LYS A 66 5.06 -12.78 14.54
CA LYS A 66 3.82 -12.56 15.27
C LYS A 66 4.16 -12.04 16.66
N THR A 67 3.51 -10.97 17.08
CA THR A 67 3.74 -10.35 18.39
C THR A 67 2.56 -9.46 18.74
N THR A 68 2.39 -9.16 20.02
CA THR A 68 1.36 -8.21 20.47
C THR A 68 1.78 -6.77 20.18
N PHE A 69 0.82 -5.84 20.17
CA PHE A 69 1.15 -4.42 20.02
C PHE A 69 2.06 -3.93 21.17
N LYS A 70 1.83 -4.40 22.40
CA LYS A 70 2.66 -4.07 23.56
C LYS A 70 4.12 -4.49 23.37
N GLU A 71 4.35 -5.71 22.91
CA GLU A 71 5.71 -6.20 22.62
C GLU A 71 6.34 -5.47 21.44
N PHE A 72 5.54 -5.09 20.44
CA PHE A 72 6.01 -4.23 19.34
C PHE A 72 6.50 -2.87 19.86
N ILE A 73 5.80 -2.22 20.79
CA ILE A 73 6.29 -0.97 21.43
C ILE A 73 7.62 -1.21 22.15
N SER A 74 7.72 -2.25 22.97
CA SER A 74 8.98 -2.58 23.65
C SER A 74 10.12 -2.90 22.67
N PHE A 75 9.81 -3.48 21.51
CA PHE A 75 10.77 -3.64 20.41
C PHE A 75 11.24 -2.29 19.86
N THR A 76 10.33 -1.33 19.63
CA THR A 76 10.70 -0.02 19.09
C THR A 76 11.63 0.78 20.00
N GLU A 77 11.60 0.53 21.31
CA GLU A 77 12.46 1.17 22.31
C GLU A 77 13.83 0.48 22.46
N SER A 78 13.93 -0.80 22.12
CA SER A 78 15.12 -1.63 22.40
C SER A 78 15.94 -2.01 21.17
N ASP A 79 15.33 -2.09 19.99
CA ASP A 79 16.01 -2.49 18.75
C ASP A 79 16.24 -1.33 17.78
N ASN A 80 17.52 -0.97 17.62
CA ASN A 80 17.97 0.06 16.71
C ASN A 80 18.47 -0.46 15.36
N ASN A 81 18.53 -1.78 15.16
CA ASN A 81 19.11 -2.42 13.97
C ASN A 81 18.07 -2.99 13.02
N SER A 82 16.85 -3.20 13.49
CA SER A 82 15.75 -3.80 12.74
C SER A 82 14.52 -2.91 12.77
N TRP A 83 13.60 -3.13 11.84
CA TRP A 83 12.28 -2.53 11.83
C TRP A 83 11.20 -3.60 11.75
N MET A 84 10.00 -3.28 12.26
CA MET A 84 8.79 -4.08 12.15
C MET A 84 7.71 -3.29 11.44
N TYR A 85 6.96 -3.94 10.55
CA TYR A 85 5.88 -3.32 9.79
C TYR A 85 4.66 -4.24 9.67
N PHE A 86 3.53 -3.82 10.25
CA PHE A 86 2.21 -4.42 10.08
C PHE A 86 1.48 -3.61 9.02
N ASP A 87 1.69 -4.02 7.78
CA ASP A 87 1.42 -3.24 6.58
C ASP A 87 0.30 -3.84 5.74
N TYR A 88 -0.45 -2.94 5.08
CA TYR A 88 -1.57 -3.25 4.19
C TYR A 88 -2.62 -4.20 4.80
N LYS A 89 -3.16 -3.83 5.97
CA LYS A 89 -4.13 -4.66 6.68
C LYS A 89 -5.51 -4.04 6.62
N TYR A 90 -6.46 -4.74 6.00
CA TYR A 90 -7.85 -4.30 5.96
C TYR A 90 -8.41 -4.20 7.38
N LEU A 91 -8.92 -3.03 7.73
CA LEU A 91 -9.49 -2.78 9.06
C LEU A 91 -10.64 -3.74 9.35
N LYS A 92 -11.49 -4.01 8.35
CA LYS A 92 -12.57 -5.01 8.46
C LYS A 92 -12.11 -6.42 8.75
N ASP A 93 -10.87 -6.79 8.43
CA ASP A 93 -10.40 -8.16 8.61
C ASP A 93 -9.73 -8.34 9.97
N TRP A 94 -8.93 -7.35 10.35
CA TRP A 94 -8.10 -7.40 11.56
C TRP A 94 -8.75 -6.77 12.78
N PHE A 95 -9.72 -5.86 12.61
CA PHE A 95 -10.32 -5.08 13.68
C PHE A 95 -11.86 -5.17 13.66
N LYS A 96 -12.39 -6.35 13.32
CA LYS A 96 -13.84 -6.64 13.16
C LYS A 96 -14.69 -6.16 14.33
N ASN A 97 -14.18 -6.36 15.54
CA ASN A 97 -14.91 -6.14 16.79
C ASN A 97 -14.58 -4.80 17.45
N THR A 98 -13.72 -3.99 16.83
CA THR A 98 -13.21 -2.74 17.40
C THR A 98 -14.08 -1.57 16.98
N LYS A 99 -15.20 -1.39 17.70
CA LYS A 99 -16.23 -0.37 17.36
C LYS A 99 -15.70 1.06 17.39
N GLU A 100 -14.70 1.32 18.22
CA GLU A 100 -14.02 2.60 18.36
C GLU A 100 -13.36 3.01 17.04
N LEU A 101 -12.59 2.11 16.42
CA LEU A 101 -11.95 2.38 15.11
C LEU A 101 -13.00 2.65 14.03
N LYS A 102 -14.09 1.88 14.01
CA LYS A 102 -15.13 2.03 12.99
C LYS A 102 -15.87 3.36 13.04
N LYS A 103 -16.01 3.95 14.24
CA LYS A 103 -16.71 5.22 14.44
C LYS A 103 -15.86 6.43 14.04
N GLU A 104 -14.55 6.33 14.19
CA GLU A 104 -13.64 7.46 14.01
C GLU A 104 -13.17 7.65 12.57
N VAL A 105 -13.11 6.58 11.76
CA VAL A 105 -12.74 6.67 10.34
C VAL A 105 -13.92 7.22 9.54
N ASN A 106 -13.77 8.45 9.03
CA ASN A 106 -14.82 9.15 8.29
C ASN A 106 -14.27 9.86 7.05
N TRP A 107 -14.58 9.31 5.87
CA TRP A 107 -14.13 9.81 4.57
C TRP A 107 -15.05 10.89 3.97
N SER A 108 -16.17 11.24 4.62
CA SER A 108 -17.04 12.35 4.19
C SER A 108 -16.31 13.70 4.17
N LEU A 109 -15.27 13.87 5.00
CA LEU A 109 -14.39 15.06 4.99
C LEU A 109 -13.70 15.30 3.65
N PHE A 110 -13.52 14.25 2.85
CA PHE A 110 -12.97 14.30 1.50
C PHE A 110 -14.07 14.20 0.42
N GLY A 111 -15.34 14.19 0.83
CA GLY A 111 -16.51 14.06 -0.04
C GLY A 111 -16.84 12.63 -0.47
N PHE A 112 -16.41 11.63 0.29
CA PHE A 112 -16.75 10.21 0.07
C PHE A 112 -17.52 9.62 1.26
N PRO A 113 -18.76 10.08 1.55
CA PRO A 113 -19.56 9.58 2.67
C PRO A 113 -19.94 8.09 2.56
N GLU A 114 -19.84 7.51 1.37
CA GLU A 114 -20.07 6.10 1.10
C GLU A 114 -18.95 5.18 1.62
N LEU A 115 -17.76 5.73 1.86
CA LEU A 115 -16.58 4.98 2.31
C LEU A 115 -16.46 5.01 3.82
N SER A 116 -15.99 3.90 4.39
CA SER A 116 -15.88 3.72 5.84
C SER A 116 -14.61 2.97 6.24
N SER A 117 -14.48 2.64 7.53
CA SER A 117 -13.45 1.72 8.00
C SER A 117 -13.47 0.36 7.30
N GLU A 118 -14.61 -0.07 6.74
CA GLU A 118 -14.71 -1.37 6.05
C GLU A 118 -13.95 -1.41 4.72
N ASP A 119 -13.70 -0.23 4.14
CA ASP A 119 -12.99 -0.02 2.87
C ASP A 119 -11.52 0.36 3.09
N SER A 120 -11.13 0.54 4.35
CA SER A 120 -9.87 1.15 4.73
C SER A 120 -8.82 0.11 5.13
N THR A 121 -7.56 0.45 4.86
CA THR A 121 -6.38 -0.31 5.30
C THR A 121 -5.59 0.48 6.33
N ILE A 122 -5.00 -0.23 7.30
CA ILE A 122 -4.13 0.34 8.33
C ILE A 122 -2.69 -0.13 8.16
N TRP A 123 -1.77 0.73 8.57
CA TRP A 123 -0.34 0.52 8.53
C TRP A 123 0.26 0.93 9.87
N ILE A 124 0.95 0.02 10.55
CA ILE A 124 1.60 0.25 11.84
C ILE A 124 3.04 -0.19 11.71
N GLY A 125 4.02 0.70 11.88
CA GLY A 125 5.43 0.31 11.79
C GLY A 125 6.34 1.11 12.68
N SER A 126 7.48 0.53 13.05
CA SER A 126 8.54 1.22 13.79
C SER A 126 9.26 2.22 12.89
N ALA A 127 10.10 3.09 13.47
CA ALA A 127 11.03 3.92 12.70
C ALA A 127 11.87 3.05 11.74
N GLY A 128 12.13 3.55 10.53
CA GLY A 128 12.85 2.88 9.45
C GLY A 128 12.04 1.82 8.69
N ALA A 129 10.84 1.46 9.13
CA ALA A 129 9.95 0.61 8.35
C ALA A 129 9.54 1.35 7.07
N HIS A 130 9.61 0.68 5.92
CA HIS A 130 9.37 1.31 4.63
C HIS A 130 8.67 0.38 3.64
N THR A 131 8.02 1.00 2.66
CA THR A 131 7.52 0.34 1.46
C THR A 131 8.43 0.75 0.30
N PRO A 132 9.06 -0.21 -0.42
CA PRO A 132 9.86 0.08 -1.60
C PRO A 132 9.10 0.94 -2.62
N CYS A 133 9.82 1.74 -3.40
CA CYS A 133 9.18 2.66 -4.34
C CYS A 133 8.34 1.89 -5.36
N HIS A 134 7.10 2.30 -5.55
CA HIS A 134 6.18 1.64 -6.47
C HIS A 134 5.13 2.60 -7.03
N ILE A 135 4.47 2.15 -8.08
CA ILE A 135 3.19 2.65 -8.59
C ILE A 135 2.11 1.66 -8.21
N ASP A 136 0.94 2.14 -7.82
CA ASP A 136 -0.28 1.32 -7.79
C ASP A 136 -1.02 1.38 -9.13
N THR A 137 -1.40 0.21 -9.63
CA THR A 137 -2.00 0.06 -10.96
C THR A 137 -3.49 0.37 -10.99
N TYR A 138 -4.12 0.48 -9.81
CA TYR A 138 -5.56 0.70 -9.68
C TYR A 138 -5.87 1.85 -8.76
N GLY A 139 -6.93 2.57 -9.12
CA GLY A 139 -7.50 3.61 -8.30
C GLY A 139 -6.54 4.76 -8.03
N CYS A 140 -6.91 5.53 -7.02
CA CYS A 140 -6.07 6.52 -6.38
C CYS A 140 -6.23 6.40 -4.86
N ASN A 141 -5.28 6.93 -4.11
CA ASN A 141 -5.17 6.68 -2.67
C ASN A 141 -5.36 7.96 -1.87
N ILE A 142 -6.13 7.90 -0.79
CA ILE A 142 -6.10 8.93 0.25
C ILE A 142 -5.55 8.27 1.51
N VAL A 143 -4.41 8.75 1.99
CA VAL A 143 -3.80 8.31 3.25
C VAL A 143 -3.88 9.41 4.29
N VAL A 144 -4.31 9.05 5.49
CA VAL A 144 -4.33 9.90 6.68
C VAL A 144 -3.27 9.42 7.65
N GLN A 145 -2.43 10.35 8.11
CA GLN A 145 -1.45 10.08 9.13
C GLN A 145 -2.09 10.21 10.53
N ILE A 146 -2.05 9.14 11.32
CA ILE A 146 -2.76 9.05 12.60
C ILE A 146 -1.81 9.25 13.78
N HIS A 147 -0.62 8.66 13.73
CA HIS A 147 0.38 8.76 14.78
C HIS A 147 1.80 8.75 14.19
N GLY A 148 2.73 9.47 14.80
CA GLY A 148 4.12 9.59 14.33
C GLY A 148 4.23 10.24 12.95
N ARG A 149 5.45 10.29 12.40
CA ARG A 149 5.72 10.89 11.09
C ARG A 149 6.09 9.86 10.03
N LYS A 150 5.61 10.08 8.80
CA LYS A 150 6.00 9.31 7.61
C LYS A 150 6.53 10.23 6.51
N GLN A 151 7.69 9.91 5.97
CA GLN A 151 8.23 10.54 4.77
C GLN A 151 7.66 9.84 3.53
N TRP A 152 7.20 10.64 2.59
CA TRP A 152 6.79 10.23 1.26
C TRP A 152 7.70 10.92 0.25
N ILE A 153 8.19 10.15 -0.72
CA ILE A 153 8.90 10.67 -1.89
C ILE A 153 8.10 10.24 -3.11
N LEU A 154 7.62 11.21 -3.88
CA LEU A 154 6.63 11.06 -4.94
C LEU A 154 7.23 11.48 -6.29
N PHE A 155 6.90 10.77 -7.36
CA PHE A 155 7.35 11.07 -8.71
C PHE A 155 6.22 10.92 -9.73
N PRO A 156 6.20 11.76 -10.78
CA PRO A 156 5.18 11.68 -11.81
C PRO A 156 5.27 10.34 -12.57
N PRO A 157 4.16 9.86 -13.15
CA PRO A 157 4.07 8.52 -13.75
C PRO A 157 5.11 8.20 -14.84
N ASP A 158 5.59 9.23 -15.54
CA ASP A 158 6.54 9.15 -16.66
C ASP A 158 8.01 9.17 -16.22
N GLU A 159 8.29 9.35 -14.92
CA GLU A 159 9.65 9.34 -14.39
C GLU A 159 10.31 7.97 -14.52
N ASN A 160 11.60 7.95 -14.92
CA ASN A 160 12.32 6.70 -15.19
C ASN A 160 12.90 6.08 -13.91
N LEU A 161 12.04 5.51 -13.07
CA LEU A 161 12.44 4.84 -11.84
C LEU A 161 12.86 3.38 -12.04
N LYS A 162 13.41 3.02 -13.20
CA LYS A 162 13.88 1.66 -13.52
C LYS A 162 12.85 0.59 -13.06
N PRO A 163 11.62 0.59 -13.62
CA PRO A 163 10.56 -0.32 -13.21
C PRO A 163 11.03 -1.79 -13.25
N THR A 164 10.56 -2.61 -12.32
CA THR A 164 10.94 -4.04 -12.21
C THR A 164 10.47 -4.92 -13.38
N ARG A 165 9.70 -4.41 -14.36
CA ARG A 165 8.98 -5.21 -15.38
C ARG A 165 9.92 -5.97 -16.35
N ILE A 166 9.54 -7.14 -16.92
CA ILE A 166 8.22 -7.63 -17.39
C ILE A 166 7.27 -8.10 -16.26
N PRO A 167 5.94 -7.87 -16.34
CA PRO A 167 5.10 -7.76 -15.13
C PRO A 167 4.19 -8.95 -14.79
N TYR A 168 3.40 -8.73 -13.71
CA TYR A 168 2.02 -9.23 -13.46
C TYR A 168 1.86 -10.38 -12.47
N GLU A 169 1.97 -10.04 -11.18
CA GLU A 169 1.50 -10.89 -10.07
C GLU A 169 0.77 -10.08 -8.97
N GLU A 170 0.75 -8.74 -9.05
CA GLU A 170 0.20 -7.89 -8.00
C GLU A 170 -0.21 -6.50 -8.52
N SER A 171 -1.03 -5.80 -7.73
CA SER A 171 -1.62 -4.48 -8.01
C SER A 171 -0.64 -3.30 -7.98
N SER A 172 0.67 -3.57 -7.94
CA SER A 172 1.72 -2.56 -7.86
C SER A 172 2.92 -2.89 -8.76
N ILE A 173 3.58 -1.86 -9.30
CA ILE A 173 4.82 -1.95 -10.08
C ILE A 173 5.93 -1.30 -9.27
N TYR A 174 6.94 -2.08 -8.89
CA TYR A 174 8.04 -1.59 -8.07
C TYR A 174 9.19 -1.02 -8.91
N SER A 175 9.96 -0.11 -8.32
CA SER A 175 11.23 0.37 -8.83
C SER A 175 12.37 -0.57 -8.43
N LYS A 176 13.32 -0.81 -9.33
CA LYS A 176 14.57 -1.53 -8.98
C LYS A 176 15.52 -0.70 -8.12
N LEU A 177 15.31 0.62 -8.03
CA LEU A 177 16.16 1.52 -7.25
C LEU A 177 15.93 1.29 -5.74
N ASN A 178 17.02 1.32 -4.98
CA ASN A 178 16.95 1.17 -3.53
C ASN A 178 16.94 2.53 -2.83
N PHE A 179 15.75 3.05 -2.58
CA PHE A 179 15.55 4.35 -1.90
C PHE A 179 16.01 4.35 -0.44
N PHE A 180 16.02 3.19 0.21
CA PHE A 180 16.53 3.05 1.58
C PHE A 180 18.07 3.03 1.62
N SER A 181 18.72 2.56 0.57
CA SER A 181 20.18 2.48 0.46
C SER A 181 20.64 2.94 -0.92
N PRO A 182 20.47 4.24 -1.23
CA PRO A 182 20.67 4.78 -2.57
C PRO A 182 22.16 4.82 -2.94
N MET A 183 22.50 4.50 -4.20
CA MET A 183 23.82 4.83 -4.76
C MET A 183 23.83 6.28 -5.24
N ILE A 184 25.02 6.91 -5.25
CA ILE A 184 25.20 8.31 -5.64
C ILE A 184 24.59 8.61 -7.02
N THR A 185 24.70 7.66 -7.96
CA THR A 185 24.26 7.82 -9.36
C THR A 185 22.81 7.40 -9.61
N ASP A 186 22.08 6.92 -8.61
CA ASP A 186 20.75 6.35 -8.83
C ASP A 186 19.67 7.39 -9.17
N PHE A 187 19.90 8.65 -8.79
CA PHE A 187 18.91 9.73 -8.85
C PHE A 187 19.34 10.93 -9.69
N ASP A 188 20.38 10.77 -10.51
CA ASP A 188 20.84 11.84 -11.40
C ASP A 188 19.73 12.22 -12.40
N GLY A 189 19.27 13.47 -12.31
CA GLY A 189 18.25 14.03 -13.21
C GLY A 189 16.80 13.66 -12.89
N ILE A 190 16.53 13.03 -11.74
CA ILE A 190 15.17 12.65 -11.31
C ILE A 190 14.51 13.82 -10.56
N CYS A 191 13.25 14.13 -10.88
CA CYS A 191 12.49 15.19 -10.21
C CYS A 191 11.59 14.60 -9.12
N GLU A 192 11.91 14.84 -7.84
CA GLU A 192 11.15 14.32 -6.71
C GLU A 192 10.30 15.39 -5.99
N LEU A 193 9.13 14.97 -5.51
CA LEU A 193 8.36 15.70 -4.51
C LEU A 193 8.50 14.98 -3.17
N ARG A 194 9.04 15.66 -2.16
CA ARG A 194 9.20 15.10 -0.81
C ARG A 194 8.27 15.75 0.18
N VAL A 195 7.59 14.92 0.96
CA VAL A 195 6.68 15.40 2.00
C VAL A 195 6.75 14.53 3.26
N VAL A 196 6.78 15.18 4.42
CA VAL A 196 6.61 14.50 5.71
C VAL A 196 5.18 14.73 6.17
N LEU A 197 4.43 13.66 6.39
CA LEU A 197 3.10 13.71 6.99
C LEU A 197 3.21 13.64 8.51
N GLU A 198 2.49 14.54 9.18
CA GLU A 198 2.33 14.58 10.64
C GLU A 198 0.91 14.15 11.04
N PRO A 199 0.65 13.77 12.30
CA PRO A 199 -0.70 13.40 12.74
C PRO A 199 -1.74 14.47 12.38
N GLY A 200 -2.81 14.06 11.68
CA GLY A 200 -3.87 14.96 11.19
C GLY A 200 -3.69 15.43 9.74
N ASP A 201 -2.52 15.19 9.15
CA ASP A 201 -2.31 15.40 7.72
C ASP A 201 -2.97 14.27 6.90
N ALA A 202 -3.40 14.61 5.69
CA ALA A 202 -3.74 13.63 4.68
C ALA A 202 -3.03 13.93 3.35
N LEU A 203 -2.70 12.87 2.62
CA LEU A 203 -2.10 12.92 1.29
C LEU A 203 -3.01 12.18 0.32
N PHE A 204 -3.33 12.84 -0.78
CA PHE A 204 -3.89 12.22 -1.97
C PHE A 204 -2.74 11.83 -2.90
N VAL A 205 -2.68 10.55 -3.26
CA VAL A 205 -1.75 10.02 -4.26
C VAL A 205 -2.57 9.69 -5.52
N PRO A 206 -2.36 10.42 -6.62
CA PRO A 206 -3.10 10.19 -7.85
C PRO A 206 -2.73 8.84 -8.48
N HIS A 207 -3.57 8.42 -9.42
CA HIS A 207 -3.34 7.21 -10.19
C HIS A 207 -1.96 7.22 -10.83
N LYS A 208 -1.26 6.08 -10.75
CA LYS A 208 0.06 5.85 -11.35
C LYS A 208 1.21 6.75 -10.89
N TRP A 209 1.05 7.48 -9.78
CA TRP A 209 2.18 8.18 -9.18
C TRP A 209 3.12 7.23 -8.45
N TRP A 210 4.40 7.31 -8.78
CA TRP A 210 5.43 6.58 -8.04
C TRP A 210 5.54 7.15 -6.63
N HIS A 211 5.71 6.26 -5.66
CA HIS A 211 5.94 6.69 -4.29
C HIS A 211 6.79 5.69 -3.48
N TYR A 212 7.74 6.24 -2.74
CA TYR A 212 8.45 5.59 -1.65
C TYR A 212 7.94 6.12 -0.32
N VAL A 213 7.78 5.24 0.66
CA VAL A 213 7.27 5.60 1.99
C VAL A 213 8.16 5.04 3.07
N GLU A 214 8.56 5.89 4.02
CA GLU A 214 9.37 5.50 5.17
C GLU A 214 8.83 6.12 6.46
N ASN A 215 8.76 5.31 7.51
CA ASN A 215 8.41 5.75 8.85
C ASN A 215 9.61 6.44 9.51
N LEU A 216 9.48 7.72 9.85
CA LEU A 216 10.54 8.45 10.58
C LEU A 216 10.49 8.16 12.09
N ASP A 217 9.29 7.88 12.61
CA ASP A 217 9.05 7.46 14.00
C ASP A 217 8.29 6.13 14.00
N THR A 218 7.95 5.61 15.18
CA THR A 218 6.83 4.66 15.27
C THR A 218 5.58 5.35 14.76
N ALA A 219 4.97 4.81 13.70
CA ALA A 219 3.95 5.50 12.94
C ALA A 219 2.74 4.63 12.61
N ILE A 220 1.57 5.26 12.61
CA ILE A 220 0.28 4.66 12.26
C ILE A 220 -0.38 5.53 11.19
N SER A 221 -0.81 4.92 10.09
CA SER A 221 -1.60 5.58 9.04
C SER A 221 -2.77 4.72 8.62
N ILE A 222 -3.83 5.36 8.16
CA ILE A 222 -5.02 4.70 7.60
C ILE A 222 -5.25 5.27 6.22
N ASN A 223 -5.49 4.42 5.23
CA ASN A 223 -5.79 4.88 3.87
C ASN A 223 -7.03 4.19 3.31
N VAL A 224 -7.54 4.76 2.23
CA VAL A 224 -8.62 4.21 1.42
C VAL A 224 -8.28 4.34 -0.05
N TRP A 225 -8.67 3.32 -0.82
CA TRP A 225 -8.57 3.29 -2.26
C TRP A 225 -9.86 3.78 -2.90
N LEU A 226 -9.75 4.74 -3.81
CA LEU A 226 -10.85 5.22 -4.63
C LEU A 226 -10.78 4.53 -6.00
N PRO A 227 -11.79 3.75 -6.40
CA PRO A 227 -11.80 3.10 -7.70
C PRO A 227 -11.94 4.11 -8.84
N LEU A 228 -11.32 3.81 -9.97
CA LEU A 228 -11.38 4.62 -11.19
C LEU A 228 -12.05 3.83 -12.34
N PRO A 229 -12.70 4.52 -13.30
CA PRO A 229 -13.30 3.85 -14.46
C PRO A 229 -12.32 2.96 -15.24
N GLU A 230 -11.07 3.38 -15.33
CA GLU A 230 -9.99 2.71 -16.07
C GLU A 230 -9.52 1.41 -15.39
N ASP A 231 -9.85 1.20 -14.10
CA ASP A 231 -9.41 0.03 -13.33
C ASP A 231 -9.85 -1.28 -13.96
N HIS A 232 -10.98 -1.30 -14.67
CA HIS A 232 -11.46 -2.50 -15.35
C HIS A 232 -10.52 -2.95 -16.46
N GLU A 233 -9.98 -2.02 -17.25
CA GLU A 233 -9.03 -2.33 -18.30
C GLU A 233 -7.69 -2.77 -17.72
N GLU A 234 -7.21 -2.09 -16.68
CA GLU A 234 -5.95 -2.46 -16.02
C GLU A 234 -6.04 -3.86 -15.40
N ARG A 235 -7.18 -4.20 -14.76
CA ARG A 235 -7.40 -5.54 -14.19
C ARG A 235 -7.45 -6.62 -15.27
N PHE A 236 -8.04 -6.29 -16.41
CA PHE A 236 -8.06 -7.20 -17.54
C PHE A 236 -6.66 -7.43 -18.11
N ARG A 237 -5.86 -6.36 -18.28
CA ARG A 237 -4.45 -6.45 -18.68
C ARG A 237 -3.65 -7.28 -17.68
N GLU A 238 -3.87 -7.07 -16.38
CA GLU A 238 -3.22 -7.88 -15.34
C GLU A 238 -3.55 -9.35 -15.45
N ALA A 239 -4.83 -9.70 -15.54
CA ALA A 239 -5.26 -11.08 -15.64
C ALA A 239 -4.70 -11.78 -16.89
N LEU A 240 -4.68 -11.09 -18.04
CA LEU A 240 -4.13 -11.64 -19.29
C LEU A 240 -2.66 -11.99 -19.17
N VAL A 241 -1.87 -11.14 -18.51
CA VAL A 241 -0.44 -11.40 -18.42
C VAL A 241 -0.10 -12.34 -17.28
N GLN A 242 -0.82 -12.29 -16.14
CA GLN A 242 -0.78 -13.37 -15.14
C GLN A 242 -1.00 -14.74 -15.80
N PHE A 243 -2.00 -14.84 -16.68
CA PHE A 243 -2.27 -16.06 -17.42
C PHE A 243 -1.09 -16.49 -18.29
N PHE A 244 -0.61 -15.60 -19.16
CA PHE A 244 0.46 -15.92 -20.09
C PHE A 244 1.76 -16.31 -19.37
N ILE A 245 2.18 -15.53 -18.38
CA ILE A 245 3.40 -15.80 -17.60
C ILE A 245 3.25 -17.11 -16.83
N THR A 246 2.08 -17.39 -16.25
CA THR A 246 1.84 -18.68 -15.59
C THR A 246 2.04 -19.85 -16.56
N GLN A 247 1.49 -19.76 -17.76
CA GLN A 247 1.62 -20.83 -18.76
C GLN A 247 3.05 -21.01 -19.27
N VAL A 248 3.82 -19.94 -19.45
CA VAL A 248 5.21 -20.01 -19.91
C VAL A 248 6.13 -20.51 -18.79
N THR A 249 5.89 -20.09 -17.56
CA THR A 249 6.78 -20.40 -16.43
C THR A 249 6.50 -21.73 -15.75
N GLN A 250 5.33 -22.35 -15.95
CA GLN A 250 4.93 -23.57 -15.23
C GLN A 250 6.00 -24.68 -15.20
N ASN A 251 6.74 -24.85 -16.31
CA ASN A 251 7.76 -25.89 -16.48
C ASN A 251 9.20 -25.40 -16.32
N LEU A 252 9.40 -24.12 -15.97
CA LEU A 252 10.74 -23.57 -15.74
C LEU A 252 11.26 -23.96 -14.35
N ASP A 253 12.59 -24.00 -14.21
CA ASP A 253 13.25 -24.18 -12.93
C ASP A 253 13.06 -22.95 -12.02
N LEU A 254 13.38 -23.11 -10.73
CA LEU A 254 13.12 -22.09 -9.73
C LEU A 254 13.96 -20.83 -9.91
N GLU A 255 15.20 -20.95 -10.37
CA GLU A 255 16.07 -19.78 -10.57
C GLU A 255 15.62 -18.96 -11.76
N THR A 256 15.24 -19.64 -12.85
CA THR A 256 14.62 -18.97 -14.01
C THR A 256 13.28 -18.33 -13.64
N LYS A 257 12.46 -18.97 -12.79
CA LYS A 257 11.22 -18.37 -12.26
C LYS A 257 11.52 -17.11 -11.45
N LYS A 258 12.44 -17.16 -10.49
CA LYS A 258 12.83 -15.98 -9.69
C LYS A 258 13.35 -14.81 -10.54
N ALA A 259 14.01 -15.10 -11.66
CA ALA A 259 14.49 -14.06 -12.58
C ALA A 259 13.36 -13.40 -13.40
N ILE A 260 12.21 -14.06 -13.54
CA ILE A 260 11.08 -13.61 -14.38
C ILE A 260 9.93 -13.05 -13.54
N LEU A 261 9.66 -13.63 -12.37
CA LEU A 261 8.55 -13.27 -11.50
C LEU A 261 8.84 -11.99 -10.70
N ASN A 262 7.78 -11.32 -10.25
CA ASN A 262 7.87 -10.14 -9.39
C ASN A 262 8.62 -10.52 -8.09
N PRO A 263 9.58 -9.69 -7.61
CA PRO A 263 10.26 -9.92 -6.33
C PRO A 263 9.34 -10.07 -5.12
N ASN A 264 8.11 -9.55 -5.20
CA ASN A 264 7.04 -9.71 -4.22
C ASN A 264 6.04 -10.84 -4.55
N SER A 265 6.36 -11.78 -5.46
CA SER A 265 5.58 -13.00 -5.73
C SER A 265 6.35 -14.31 -5.61
N ASP A 266 5.67 -15.37 -5.16
CA ASP A 266 6.21 -16.75 -5.09
C ASP A 266 5.55 -17.72 -6.10
N GLN A 267 4.49 -17.31 -6.80
CA GLN A 267 3.67 -18.24 -7.60
C GLN A 267 3.17 -17.58 -8.89
N ALA A 268 3.58 -18.16 -10.01
CA ALA A 268 2.72 -18.23 -11.20
C ALA A 268 1.34 -18.75 -10.75
N CYS A 269 0.30 -17.91 -10.82
CA CYS A 269 -1.07 -18.21 -10.37
C CYS A 269 -1.46 -19.67 -10.60
N SER A 270 -2.00 -20.36 -9.58
CA SER A 270 -2.54 -21.71 -9.84
C SER A 270 -3.64 -21.63 -10.92
N PRO A 271 -3.70 -22.58 -11.88
CA PRO A 271 -4.72 -22.59 -12.95
C PRO A 271 -6.17 -22.50 -12.44
N LYS A 272 -6.43 -22.98 -11.20
CA LYS A 272 -7.75 -22.91 -10.55
C LYS A 272 -8.20 -21.49 -10.23
N PHE A 273 -7.28 -20.62 -9.82
CA PHE A 273 -7.59 -19.22 -9.48
C PHE A 273 -8.03 -18.45 -10.73
N LEU A 274 -7.34 -18.73 -11.84
CA LEU A 274 -7.59 -18.12 -13.12
C LEU A 274 -8.92 -18.58 -13.74
N GLN A 275 -9.28 -19.85 -13.54
CA GLN A 275 -10.59 -20.37 -13.94
C GLN A 275 -11.75 -19.76 -13.13
N ILE A 276 -11.57 -19.50 -11.83
CA ILE A 276 -12.56 -18.80 -11.00
C ILE A 276 -12.69 -17.34 -11.44
N PHE A 277 -11.56 -16.66 -11.72
CA PHE A 277 -11.55 -15.28 -12.20
C PHE A 277 -12.24 -15.15 -13.56
N ILE A 278 -11.90 -16.01 -14.52
CA ILE A 278 -12.53 -16.09 -15.84
C ILE A 278 -14.04 -16.35 -15.70
N ASN A 279 -14.45 -17.32 -14.88
CA ASN A 279 -15.87 -17.64 -14.68
C ASN A 279 -16.66 -16.47 -14.06
N ASN A 280 -16.04 -15.71 -13.15
CA ASN A 280 -16.67 -14.52 -12.55
C ASN A 280 -16.70 -13.33 -13.52
N PHE A 281 -15.67 -13.17 -14.37
CA PHE A 281 -15.62 -12.17 -15.44
C PHE A 281 -16.70 -12.42 -16.50
N TYR A 282 -16.84 -13.67 -16.97
CA TYR A 282 -17.92 -14.06 -17.90
C TYR A 282 -19.32 -13.88 -17.30
N ARG A 283 -19.49 -14.13 -15.99
CA ARG A 283 -20.77 -13.87 -15.30
C ARG A 283 -21.16 -12.39 -15.31
N LYS A 284 -20.19 -11.48 -15.15
CA LYS A 284 -20.43 -10.02 -15.20
C LYS A 284 -20.64 -9.49 -16.62
N LEU A 285 -19.90 -10.00 -17.61
CA LEU A 285 -20.14 -9.67 -19.02
C LEU A 285 -21.50 -10.19 -19.52
N GLY A 286 -21.92 -11.38 -19.06
CA GLY A 286 -23.23 -11.93 -19.34
C GLY A 286 -24.39 -11.09 -18.77
N THR A 287 -24.16 -10.27 -17.75
CA THR A 287 -25.20 -9.35 -17.24
C THR A 287 -25.29 -8.06 -18.05
N LEU A 288 -24.18 -7.61 -18.67
CA LEU A 288 -24.16 -6.43 -19.55
C LEU A 288 -24.72 -6.71 -20.96
N LEU A 289 -24.53 -7.93 -21.50
CA LEU A 289 -25.01 -8.30 -22.83
C LEU A 289 -26.53 -8.55 -22.90
N TRP A 290 -27.22 -8.75 -21.77
CA TRP A 290 -28.68 -8.91 -21.71
C TRP A 290 -29.43 -7.60 -21.42
N MET A 291 -28.75 -6.47 -21.27
CA MET A 291 -29.39 -5.16 -21.12
C MET A 291 -29.51 -4.39 -22.45
N HIS A 292 -28.98 -4.94 -23.55
CA HIS A 292 -29.00 -4.32 -24.89
C HIS A 292 -29.51 -5.26 -26.01
N LEU A 293 -30.34 -6.25 -25.64
CA LEU A 293 -31.24 -6.98 -26.55
C LEU A 293 -32.67 -6.90 -25.98
#